data_AF-A0A2A3HK84-F1
#
_entry.id   AF-A0A2A3HK84-F1
#
_cell.length_a   1.000
_cell.length_b   1.000
_cell.length_c   1.000
_cell.angle_alpha   90.00
_cell.angle_beta   90.00
_cell.angle_gamma   90.00
#
_symmetry.space_group_name_H-M   'P 1'
#
loop_
_entity.id
_entity.type
_entity.pdbx_description
1 polymer ?
#
loop_
_entity_poly.entity_id
_entity_poly.type
_entity_poly.pdbx_seq_one_letter_code
_entity_poly.pdbx_strand_id
1 'polypeptide(L)'
;MPNRVPLLLFFSFYVKMQQAYAAEQNAIGGWTLIGYTAPGNGSTTNFNYSGAVTADGTAATSTKDAWKAASKVDLNDCKAASAWSLTAVPGVGGAVTINTVLTQASGSGAGACLALTPSFHQIGDGKANSN
;
A
#
# COMPACT_ATOMS: atom_id res chain seq x y z
N MET A 1 13.30 16.82 3.71
CA MET A 1 13.42 15.37 3.48
C MET A 1 12.01 14.81 3.33
N PRO A 2 11.66 14.14 2.23
CA PRO A 2 10.29 13.67 2.01
C PRO A 2 9.95 12.52 2.99
N ASN A 3 8.98 12.78 3.86
CA ASN A 3 8.58 11.88 4.94
C ASN A 3 7.65 10.77 4.42
N ARG A 4 7.89 9.52 4.86
CA ARG A 4 7.08 8.34 4.50
C ARG A 4 5.85 8.15 5.41
N VAL A 5 5.72 8.91 6.50
CA VAL A 5 4.58 8.84 7.44
C VAL A 5 3.20 9.01 6.77
N PRO A 6 2.99 9.94 5.82
CA PRO A 6 1.69 10.05 5.14
C PRO A 6 1.28 8.76 4.44
N LEU A 7 2.24 8.06 3.83
CA LEU A 7 2.02 6.82 3.09
C LEU A 7 1.45 5.69 3.98
N LEU A 8 1.92 5.61 5.24
CA LEU A 8 1.49 4.62 6.23
C LEU A 8 0.03 4.82 6.67
N LEU A 9 -0.35 6.08 6.89
CA LEU A 9 -1.70 6.43 7.30
C LEU A 9 -2.71 6.09 6.19
N PHE A 10 -2.41 6.48 4.96
CA PHE A 10 -3.29 6.23 3.82
C PHE A 10 -3.41 4.75 3.47
N PHE A 11 -2.31 3.99 3.57
CA PHE A 11 -2.33 2.54 3.42
C PHE A 11 -3.23 1.88 4.46
N SER A 12 -3.04 2.23 5.75
CA SER A 12 -3.79 1.61 6.85
C SER A 12 -5.29 1.93 6.77
N PHE A 13 -5.62 3.13 6.33
CA PHE A 13 -7.01 3.55 6.13
C PHE A 13 -7.68 2.77 4.99
N TYR A 14 -6.99 2.63 3.84
CA TYR A 14 -7.49 1.82 2.72
C TYR A 14 -7.76 0.38 3.16
N VAL A 15 -6.83 -0.26 3.88
CA VAL A 15 -6.98 -1.65 4.34
C VAL A 15 -8.20 -1.81 5.24
N LYS A 16 -8.44 -0.88 6.18
CA LYS A 16 -9.61 -0.93 7.06
C LYS A 16 -10.92 -0.81 6.30
N MET A 17 -11.01 0.12 5.34
CA MET A 17 -12.18 0.27 4.49
C MET A 17 -12.43 -0.97 3.63
N GLN A 18 -11.35 -1.57 3.11
CA GLN A 18 -11.46 -2.77 2.30
C GLN A 18 -11.96 -3.98 3.10
N GLN A 19 -11.52 -4.12 4.35
CA GLN A 19 -12.01 -5.15 5.26
C GLN A 19 -13.49 -4.95 5.61
N ALA A 20 -13.91 -3.71 5.87
CA ALA A 20 -15.32 -3.40 6.14
C ALA A 20 -16.21 -3.77 4.94
N TYR A 21 -15.81 -3.37 3.73
CA TYR A 21 -16.56 -3.70 2.52
C TYR A 21 -16.65 -5.21 2.27
N ALA A 22 -15.54 -5.92 2.44
CA ALA A 22 -15.53 -7.36 2.24
C ALA A 22 -16.33 -8.12 3.29
N ALA A 23 -16.41 -7.62 4.53
CA ALA A 23 -17.27 -8.18 5.56
C ALA A 23 -18.74 -8.21 5.12
N GLU A 24 -19.17 -7.26 4.30
CA GLU A 24 -20.53 -7.14 3.79
C GLU A 24 -20.74 -7.86 2.45
N GLN A 25 -19.77 -7.77 1.54
CA GLN A 25 -19.95 -8.13 0.13
C GLN A 25 -19.10 -9.32 -0.32
N ASN A 26 -18.23 -9.84 0.56
CA ASN A 26 -17.32 -10.95 0.27
C ASN A 26 -16.46 -10.73 -0.99
N ALA A 27 -16.12 -9.46 -1.27
CA ALA A 27 -15.41 -9.02 -2.46
C ALA A 27 -14.50 -7.83 -2.13
N ILE A 28 -13.56 -7.54 -3.03
CA ILE A 28 -12.78 -6.31 -3.02
C ILE A 28 -13.57 -5.23 -3.75
N GLY A 29 -13.55 -4.00 -3.25
CA GLY A 29 -14.31 -2.88 -3.81
C GLY A 29 -13.39 -1.85 -4.46
N GLY A 30 -13.90 -1.18 -5.48
CA GLY A 30 -13.30 0.03 -6.02
C GLY A 30 -13.20 1.12 -4.96
N TRP A 31 -12.28 2.07 -5.16
CA TRP A 31 -11.99 3.09 -4.15
C TRP A 31 -13.21 3.94 -3.78
N THR A 32 -13.98 4.39 -4.78
CA THR A 32 -15.23 5.14 -4.54
C THR A 32 -16.25 4.28 -3.81
N LEU A 33 -16.38 3.01 -4.20
CA LEU A 33 -17.35 2.08 -3.62
C LEU A 33 -17.10 1.79 -2.14
N ILE A 34 -15.82 1.71 -1.73
CA ILE A 34 -15.45 1.53 -0.31
C ILE A 34 -15.36 2.86 0.47
N GLY A 35 -15.72 3.98 -0.17
CA GLY A 35 -15.63 5.32 0.44
C GLY A 35 -14.19 5.81 0.64
N TYR A 36 -13.22 5.25 -0.07
CA TYR A 36 -11.81 5.67 -0.03
C TYR A 36 -11.51 6.70 -1.11
N THR A 37 -10.97 7.85 -0.72
CA THR A 37 -10.40 8.83 -1.66
C THR A 37 -8.89 8.83 -1.57
N ALA A 38 -8.23 8.74 -2.71
CA ALA A 38 -6.79 8.77 -2.81
C ALA A 38 -6.22 10.14 -2.39
N PRO A 39 -5.03 10.19 -1.78
CA PRO A 39 -4.39 11.46 -1.45
C PRO A 39 -4.16 12.32 -2.70
N GLY A 40 -4.50 13.60 -2.62
CA GLY A 40 -4.36 14.53 -3.73
C GLY A 40 -5.14 14.10 -4.98
N ASN A 41 -6.27 13.41 -4.82
CA ASN A 41 -7.08 12.88 -5.93
C ASN A 41 -6.28 11.97 -6.88
N GLY A 42 -5.35 11.19 -6.32
CA GLY A 42 -4.53 10.24 -7.08
C GLY A 42 -3.11 10.71 -7.33
N SER A 43 -2.77 11.97 -7.06
CA SER A 43 -1.38 12.45 -7.15
C SER A 43 -1.09 13.51 -6.09
N THR A 44 -0.02 13.30 -5.33
CA THR A 44 0.55 14.31 -4.42
C THR A 44 1.89 14.76 -4.95
N THR A 45 2.58 15.72 -4.35
CA THR A 45 3.92 16.13 -4.81
C THR A 45 4.91 14.96 -4.92
N ASN A 46 4.82 13.96 -4.03
CA ASN A 46 5.82 12.90 -3.91
C ASN A 46 5.37 11.54 -4.45
N PHE A 47 4.06 11.33 -4.65
CA PHE A 47 3.52 10.01 -4.99
C PHE A 47 2.40 10.08 -6.02
N ASN A 48 2.30 9.03 -6.83
CA ASN A 48 1.13 8.75 -7.65
C ASN A 48 0.42 7.50 -7.11
N TYR A 49 -0.89 7.59 -6.95
CA TYR A 49 -1.73 6.55 -6.37
C TYR A 49 -2.62 5.92 -7.45
N SER A 50 -2.79 4.60 -7.40
CA SER A 50 -3.64 3.85 -8.34
C SER A 50 -4.22 2.60 -7.68
N GLY A 51 -5.37 2.14 -8.16
CA GLY A 51 -5.97 0.86 -7.81
C GLY A 51 -6.38 0.09 -9.05
N ALA A 52 -6.25 -1.24 -9.03
CA ALA A 52 -6.59 -2.09 -10.17
C ALA A 52 -8.10 -2.31 -10.35
N VAL A 53 -8.91 -2.14 -9.29
CA VAL A 53 -10.37 -2.21 -9.38
C VAL A 53 -10.90 -0.86 -9.85
N THR A 54 -11.81 -0.86 -10.84
CA THR A 54 -12.50 0.36 -11.28
C THR A 54 -13.21 1.03 -10.11
N ALA A 55 -13.32 2.37 -10.13
CA ALA A 55 -13.79 3.17 -8.99
C ALA A 55 -15.09 2.66 -8.32
N ASP A 56 -16.07 2.24 -9.13
CA ASP A 56 -17.38 1.73 -8.68
C ASP A 56 -17.53 0.21 -8.86
N GLY A 57 -16.43 -0.48 -9.18
CA GLY A 57 -16.43 -1.92 -9.46
C GLY A 57 -16.15 -2.79 -8.24
N THR A 58 -16.22 -4.09 -8.45
CA THR A 58 -15.87 -5.11 -7.45
C THR A 58 -15.00 -6.19 -8.06
N ALA A 59 -14.23 -6.88 -7.22
CA ALA A 59 -13.46 -8.05 -7.61
C ALA A 59 -13.66 -9.19 -6.59
N ALA A 60 -14.18 -10.32 -7.07
CA ALA A 60 -14.40 -11.52 -6.25
C ALA A 60 -13.17 -12.42 -6.14
N THR A 61 -12.04 -12.03 -6.74
CA THR A 61 -10.81 -12.82 -6.79
C THR A 61 -9.61 -11.99 -6.33
N SER A 62 -8.48 -12.66 -6.15
CA SER A 62 -7.19 -12.03 -5.87
C SER A 62 -6.92 -10.89 -6.86
N THR A 63 -6.66 -9.71 -6.32
CA THR A 63 -6.45 -8.48 -7.09
C THR A 63 -5.10 -7.88 -6.74
N LYS A 64 -4.16 -7.97 -7.69
CA LYS A 64 -2.86 -7.30 -7.59
C LYS A 64 -3.03 -5.80 -7.76
N ASP A 65 -2.20 -5.02 -7.07
CA ASP A 65 -2.19 -3.55 -7.12
C ASP A 65 -3.58 -2.97 -6.80
N ALA A 66 -4.37 -3.63 -5.94
CA ALA A 66 -5.66 -3.12 -5.47
C ALA A 66 -5.51 -1.76 -4.78
N TRP A 67 -4.34 -1.55 -4.18
CA TRP A 67 -3.80 -0.24 -3.87
C TRP A 67 -2.32 -0.18 -4.24
N LYS A 68 -1.88 0.95 -4.79
CA LYS A 68 -0.50 1.21 -5.17
C LYS A 68 -0.17 2.68 -5.01
N ALA A 69 1.04 2.96 -4.52
CA ALA A 69 1.64 4.27 -4.47
C ALA A 69 3.06 4.20 -5.06
N ALA A 70 3.30 4.91 -6.15
CA ALA A 70 4.61 5.02 -6.80
C ALA A 70 5.27 6.36 -6.45
N SER A 71 6.53 6.36 -6.06
CA SER A 71 7.29 7.58 -5.77
C SER A 71 7.61 8.35 -7.04
N LYS A 72 7.46 9.68 -6.99
CA LYS A 72 7.86 10.62 -8.05
C LYS A 72 9.26 11.20 -7.80
N VAL A 73 9.75 11.06 -6.58
CA VAL A 73 11.03 11.58 -6.11
C VAL A 73 11.80 10.48 -5.38
N ASP A 74 13.10 10.70 -5.20
CA ASP A 74 13.90 9.89 -4.30
C ASP A 74 13.42 10.10 -2.85
N LEU A 75 13.12 9.01 -2.17
CA LEU A 75 12.65 8.97 -0.79
C LEU A 75 13.73 8.33 0.06
N ASN A 76 14.73 9.10 0.46
CA ASN A 76 15.93 8.63 1.17
C ASN A 76 16.60 7.48 0.37
N ASP A 77 16.41 6.27 0.86
CA ASP A 77 16.96 5.02 0.37
C ASP A 77 16.20 4.42 -0.82
N CYS A 78 15.04 4.98 -1.16
CA CYS A 78 14.25 4.57 -2.32
C CYS A 78 14.43 5.53 -3.48
N LYS A 79 14.84 5.01 -4.64
CA LYS A 79 14.83 5.82 -5.86
C LYS A 79 13.41 6.14 -6.32
N ALA A 80 13.28 7.25 -7.04
CA ALA A 80 12.06 7.59 -7.78
C ALA A 80 11.60 6.40 -8.62
N ALA A 81 10.29 6.28 -8.84
CA ALA A 81 9.61 5.13 -9.44
C ALA A 81 9.60 3.84 -8.60
N SER A 82 10.08 3.85 -7.36
CA SER A 82 9.80 2.78 -6.41
C SER A 82 8.31 2.79 -6.05
N ALA A 83 7.71 1.61 -5.86
CA ALA A 83 6.29 1.49 -5.62
C ALA A 83 5.98 0.57 -4.44
N TRP A 84 5.03 0.99 -3.62
CA TRP A 84 4.40 0.18 -2.60
C TRP A 84 3.01 -0.19 -3.08
N SER A 85 2.73 -1.47 -3.15
CA SER A 85 1.42 -1.96 -3.53
C SER A 85 0.96 -3.09 -2.63
N LEU A 86 -0.28 -3.51 -2.83
CA LEU A 86 -0.81 -4.69 -2.18
C LEU A 86 -1.57 -5.57 -3.16
N THR A 87 -1.57 -6.85 -2.85
CA THR A 87 -2.50 -7.81 -3.41
C THR A 87 -3.58 -8.08 -2.37
N ALA A 88 -4.84 -7.81 -2.73
CA ALA A 88 -5.99 -8.08 -1.88
C ALA A 88 -6.66 -9.38 -2.33
N VAL A 89 -6.87 -10.30 -1.38
CA VAL A 89 -7.53 -11.58 -1.64
C VAL A 89 -8.79 -11.66 -0.79
N PRO A 90 -10.00 -11.61 -1.39
CA PRO A 90 -11.22 -11.85 -0.65
C PRO A 90 -11.26 -13.32 -0.22
N GLY A 91 -11.65 -13.56 1.03
CA GLY A 91 -11.74 -14.86 1.67
C GLY A 91 -13.12 -15.11 2.25
N VAL A 92 -13.44 -16.37 2.52
CA VAL A 92 -14.76 -16.79 3.04
C VAL A 92 -15.15 -16.04 4.32
N GLY A 93 -16.43 -15.73 4.45
CA GLY A 93 -16.96 -14.99 5.62
C GLY A 93 -16.56 -13.52 5.66
N GLY A 94 -16.18 -12.94 4.52
CA GLY A 94 -15.86 -11.52 4.41
C GLY A 94 -14.48 -11.12 4.93
N ALA A 95 -13.59 -12.09 5.10
CA ALA A 95 -12.18 -11.83 5.39
C ALA A 95 -11.46 -11.27 4.15
N VAL A 96 -10.46 -10.41 4.34
CA VAL A 96 -9.53 -10.01 3.27
C VAL A 96 -8.11 -10.26 3.71
N THR A 97 -7.40 -11.08 2.96
CA THR A 97 -5.95 -11.20 3.11
C THR A 97 -5.26 -10.09 2.31
N ILE A 98 -4.38 -9.35 2.97
CA ILE A 98 -3.60 -8.28 2.35
C ILE A 98 -2.13 -8.70 2.31
N ASN A 99 -1.59 -8.83 1.11
CA ASN A 99 -0.17 -9.11 0.89
C ASN A 99 0.50 -7.85 0.36
N THR A 100 1.40 -7.26 1.15
CA THR A 100 2.14 -6.05 0.72
C THR A 100 3.29 -6.42 -0.20
N VAL A 101 3.49 -5.61 -1.23
CA VAL A 101 4.54 -5.77 -2.24
C VAL A 101 5.30 -4.45 -2.35
N LEU A 102 6.62 -4.55 -2.35
CA LEU A 102 7.49 -3.42 -2.61
C LEU A 102 8.27 -3.68 -3.90
N THR A 103 8.12 -2.78 -4.86
CA THR A 103 8.89 -2.75 -6.10
C THR A 103 9.94 -1.65 -5.99
N GLN A 104 11.20 -2.01 -5.98
CA GLN A 104 12.29 -1.02 -5.95
C GLN A 104 12.66 -0.61 -7.37
N ALA A 105 12.87 0.68 -7.59
CA ALA A 105 13.44 1.15 -8.85
C ALA A 105 14.92 0.74 -8.96
N SER A 106 15.39 0.54 -10.18
CA SER A 106 16.79 0.24 -10.48
C SER A 106 17.73 1.28 -9.85
N GLY A 107 18.83 0.82 -9.25
CA GLY A 107 19.78 1.69 -8.54
C GLY A 107 19.37 2.05 -7.10
N SER A 108 18.26 1.52 -6.59
CA SER A 108 18.02 1.46 -5.14
C SER A 108 19.01 0.47 -4.51
N GLY A 109 19.67 0.85 -3.40
CA GLY A 109 20.55 -0.07 -2.67
C GLY A 109 19.78 -1.31 -2.20
N ALA A 110 20.44 -2.45 -2.08
CA ALA A 110 19.80 -3.65 -1.54
C ALA A 110 19.32 -3.37 -0.09
N GLY A 111 18.02 -3.58 0.19
CA GLY A 111 17.41 -3.31 1.51
C GLY A 111 17.11 -1.83 1.80
N ALA A 112 17.34 -0.93 0.84
CA ALA A 112 17.21 0.50 1.02
C ALA A 112 15.73 0.94 1.08
N CYS A 113 14.86 0.36 0.25
CA CYS A 113 13.43 0.44 0.49
C CYS A 113 13.00 -0.63 1.50
N LEU A 114 12.83 -0.25 2.77
CA LEU A 114 12.20 -1.13 3.75
C LEU A 114 10.68 -1.18 3.56
N ALA A 115 10.09 -2.32 3.92
CA ALA A 115 8.64 -2.53 3.94
C ALA A 115 7.96 -1.55 4.92
N LEU A 116 6.74 -1.14 4.58
CA LEU A 116 5.98 -0.12 5.29
C LEU A 116 5.21 -0.65 6.51
N THR A 117 5.08 -1.95 6.67
CA THR A 117 4.48 -2.48 7.88
C THR A 117 5.43 -2.17 9.04
N PRO A 118 5.00 -1.47 10.11
CA PRO A 118 5.82 -1.34 11.30
C PRO A 118 6.12 -2.75 11.79
N SER A 119 7.35 -3.20 11.55
CA SER A 119 7.90 -4.36 12.23
C SER A 119 8.53 -3.84 13.52
N PHE A 120 8.57 -4.65 14.57
CA PHE A 120 9.33 -4.31 15.79
C PHE A 120 10.79 -3.95 15.47
N HIS A 121 11.30 -4.40 14.32
CA HIS A 121 12.60 -4.03 13.77
C HIS A 121 12.76 -2.54 13.43
N GLN A 122 11.66 -1.81 13.23
CA GLN A 122 11.64 -0.37 12.89
C GLN A 122 11.30 0.53 14.09
N ILE A 123 10.89 -0.03 15.23
CA ILE A 123 10.51 0.73 16.43
C ILE A 123 11.66 0.79 17.45
N GLY A 124 12.63 -0.12 17.37
CA GLY A 124 13.86 -0.08 18.16
C GLY A 124 15.01 0.52 17.36
N ASP A 125 15.68 1.51 17.94
CA ASP A 125 16.88 2.21 17.46
C ASP A 125 17.74 1.30 16.58
N GLY A 126 17.85 1.63 15.29
CA GLY A 126 18.39 0.79 14.20
C GLY A 126 19.84 0.33 14.37
N LYS A 127 20.07 -0.59 15.31
CA LYS A 127 21.26 -1.43 15.42
C LYS A 127 20.77 -2.86 15.28
N ALA A 128 20.98 -3.43 14.09
CA ALA A 128 20.94 -4.88 13.94
C ALA A 128 21.92 -5.47 14.95
N ASN A 129 21.41 -6.20 15.95
CA ASN A 129 22.25 -7.06 16.76
C ASN A 129 22.74 -8.20 15.87
N SER A 130 23.97 -8.09 15.38
CA SER A 130 24.74 -9.26 14.96
C SER A 130 25.20 -10.00 16.21
N ASN A 131 24.52 -11.09 16.54
CA ASN A 131 25.12 -12.25 17.19
C ASN A 131 24.33 -13.52 16.88
#